data_AF-A0A417H8J5-F1
#
_entry.id   AF-A0A417H8J5-F1
#
_cell.length_a   1.000
_cell.length_b   1.000
_cell.length_c   1.000
_cell.angle_alpha   90.00
_cell.angle_beta   90.00
_cell.angle_gamma   90.00
#
_symmetry.space_group_name_H-M   'P 1'
#
loop_
_entity.id
_entity.type
_entity.pdbx_description
1 polymer ?
#
loop_
_entity_poly.entity_id
_entity_poly.type
_entity_poly.pdbx_seq_one_letter_code
_entity_poly.pdbx_strand_id
1 'polypeptide(L)'
;MTPEQAHAIGMEFAQKMFGDRYEVVVATHLNRHHLHNHIVINSVSFVDGKKYHSNRKSYYHELRETSNEICQEHGLAVIKPKAKGKQYPEWEAEQKGTGTLRSAIREDIDAAIRYSYTMEDFWALLQKQGYRIKRSEQRKYIVLLSPGAKRGVRLTSLGKGYGEEEIAAR
;
A
#
# COMPACT_ATOMS: atom_id res chain seq x y z
N MET A 1 2.19 19.97 24.49
CA MET A 1 1.37 20.63 23.45
C MET A 1 -0.03 20.80 23.98
N THR A 2 -0.57 22.01 23.93
CA THR A 2 -1.96 22.32 24.32
C THR A 2 -2.90 22.23 23.10
N PRO A 3 -4.23 22.15 23.31
CA PRO A 3 -5.22 22.25 22.23
C PRO A 3 -5.04 23.47 21.33
N GLU A 4 -4.78 24.64 21.92
CA GLU A 4 -4.61 25.92 21.23
C GLU A 4 -3.34 25.92 20.38
N GLN A 5 -2.25 25.35 20.91
CA GLN A 5 -1.01 25.17 20.15
C GLN A 5 -1.22 24.23 18.96
N ALA A 6 -1.90 23.10 19.17
CA ALA A 6 -2.22 22.17 18.10
C ALA A 6 -3.10 22.82 17.03
N HIS A 7 -4.09 23.62 17.44
CA HIS A 7 -4.95 24.37 16.53
C HIS A 7 -4.17 25.41 15.72
N ALA A 8 -3.33 26.21 16.38
CA ALA A 8 -2.51 27.23 15.74
C ALA A 8 -1.56 26.64 14.69
N ILE A 9 -0.91 25.51 15.00
CA ILE A 9 -0.07 24.77 14.03
C ILE A 9 -0.90 24.26 12.85
N GLY A 10 -2.12 23.76 13.10
CA GLY A 10 -3.05 23.35 12.05
C GLY A 10 -3.48 24.50 11.13
N MET A 11 -3.74 25.67 11.70
CA MET A 11 -4.05 26.89 10.97
C MET A 11 -2.87 27.37 10.12
N GLU A 12 -1.65 27.35 10.67
CA GLU A 12 -0.43 27.70 9.94
C GLU A 12 -0.22 26.79 8.74
N PHE A 13 -0.36 25.48 8.93
CA PHE A 13 -0.26 24.51 7.84
C PHE A 13 -1.34 24.72 6.78
N ALA A 14 -2.59 24.95 7.19
CA ALA A 14 -3.68 25.24 6.26
C ALA A 14 -3.41 26.50 5.44
N GLN A 15 -2.91 27.56 6.08
CA GLN A 15 -2.55 28.81 5.41
C GLN A 15 -1.42 28.60 4.40
N LYS A 16 -0.29 28.00 4.83
CA LYS A 16 0.88 27.74 3.96
C LYS A 16 0.53 26.88 2.75
N MET A 17 -0.34 25.87 2.91
CA MET A 17 -0.65 24.91 1.84
C MET A 17 -1.77 25.35 0.90
N PHE A 18 -2.77 26.07 1.41
CA PHE A 18 -4.05 26.23 0.71
C PHE A 18 -4.60 27.66 0.73
N GLY A 19 -4.15 28.51 1.67
CA GLY A 19 -4.78 29.79 1.98
C GLY A 19 -4.83 30.79 0.82
N ASP A 20 -3.91 30.68 -0.15
CA ASP A 20 -3.86 31.57 -1.30
C ASP A 20 -4.93 31.25 -2.36
N ARG A 21 -5.53 30.06 -2.32
CA ARG A 21 -6.37 29.56 -3.43
C ARG A 21 -7.63 28.80 -3.03
N TYR A 22 -7.70 28.25 -1.82
CA TYR A 22 -8.80 27.40 -1.39
C TYR A 22 -9.33 27.84 -0.03
N GLU A 23 -10.64 27.78 0.15
CA GLU A 23 -11.23 27.95 1.48
C GLU A 23 -10.92 26.72 2.32
N VAL A 24 -10.61 26.92 3.60
CA VAL A 24 -10.22 25.86 4.51
C VAL A 24 -10.91 26.02 5.86
N VAL A 25 -11.37 24.90 6.42
CA VAL A 25 -11.84 24.79 7.80
C VAL A 25 -10.90 23.89 8.57
N VAL A 26 -10.41 24.37 9.71
CA VAL A 26 -9.57 23.61 10.64
C VAL A 26 -10.36 23.35 11.92
N ALA A 27 -10.43 22.10 12.36
CA ALA A 27 -11.07 21.70 13.60
C ALA A 27 -10.13 20.82 14.43
N THR A 28 -9.91 21.16 15.70
CA THR A 28 -9.03 20.41 16.60
C THR A 28 -9.85 19.51 17.51
N HIS A 29 -9.56 18.22 17.51
CA HIS A 29 -10.25 17.24 18.31
C HIS A 29 -9.48 16.90 19.58
N LEU A 30 -10.21 16.90 20.71
CA LEU A 30 -9.69 16.66 22.06
C LEU A 30 -10.22 15.35 22.68
N ASN A 31 -11.01 14.58 21.92
CA ASN A 31 -11.75 13.41 22.38
C ASN A 31 -10.97 12.09 22.30
N ARG A 32 -9.66 12.15 22.02
CA ARG A 32 -8.77 10.98 21.92
C ARG A 32 -7.53 11.22 22.78
N HIS A 33 -6.77 10.16 23.01
CA HIS A 33 -5.47 10.23 23.71
C HIS A 33 -4.46 11.20 23.05
N HIS A 34 -4.66 11.56 21.78
CA HIS A 34 -3.82 12.51 21.07
C HIS A 34 -4.66 13.63 20.46
N LEU A 35 -4.09 14.84 20.48
CA LEU A 35 -4.61 15.99 19.76
C LEU A 35 -4.40 15.78 18.25
N HIS A 36 -5.42 16.11 17.46
CA HIS A 36 -5.31 16.06 16.00
C HIS A 36 -6.21 17.12 15.36
N ASN A 37 -5.78 17.62 14.20
CA ASN A 37 -6.56 18.54 13.39
C ASN A 37 -7.25 17.80 12.25
N HIS A 38 -8.54 18.07 12.06
CA HIS A 38 -9.23 17.85 10.81
C HIS A 38 -9.13 19.12 9.97
N ILE A 39 -8.69 18.98 8.72
CA ILE A 39 -8.56 20.08 7.77
C ILE A 39 -9.42 19.73 6.57
N VAL A 40 -10.47 20.51 6.35
CA VAL A 40 -11.40 20.37 5.23
C VAL A 40 -11.13 21.50 4.26
N ILE A 41 -10.76 21.16 3.03
CA ILE A 41 -10.48 22.12 1.96
C ILE A 41 -11.61 22.12 0.94
N ASN A 42 -11.98 23.30 0.42
CA ASN A 42 -12.76 23.36 -0.79
C ASN A 42 -11.94 22.77 -1.93
N SER A 43 -12.50 21.81 -2.66
CA SER A 43 -11.79 21.17 -3.77
C SER A 43 -11.66 22.06 -5.00
N VAL A 44 -12.38 23.18 -5.08
CA VAL A 44 -12.34 24.13 -6.20
C VAL A 44 -11.73 25.45 -5.73
N SER A 45 -10.76 25.96 -6.49
CA SER A 45 -10.05 27.20 -6.20
C SER A 45 -10.96 28.41 -6.38
N PHE A 46 -11.00 29.31 -5.40
CA PHE A 46 -11.75 30.56 -5.49
C PHE A 46 -11.07 31.60 -6.38
N VAL A 47 -9.79 31.40 -6.74
CA VAL A 47 -9.02 32.31 -7.59
C VAL A 47 -9.30 32.06 -9.08
N ASP A 48 -9.31 30.79 -9.49
CA ASP A 48 -9.34 30.41 -10.91
C ASP A 48 -10.31 29.28 -11.26
N GLY A 49 -11.13 28.82 -10.30
CA GLY A 49 -12.12 27.77 -10.52
C GLY A 49 -11.53 26.38 -10.79
N LYS A 50 -10.21 26.21 -10.68
CA LYS A 50 -9.57 24.91 -10.94
C LYS A 50 -9.68 23.99 -9.73
N LYS A 51 -9.92 22.70 -10.02
CA LYS A 51 -9.97 21.66 -9.00
C LYS A 51 -8.58 21.37 -8.42
N TYR A 52 -8.49 21.19 -7.11
CA TYR A 52 -7.29 20.74 -6.41
C TYR A 52 -6.82 19.39 -6.98
N HIS A 53 -5.57 19.35 -7.40
CA HIS A 53 -4.98 18.16 -8.00
C HIS A 53 -4.13 17.40 -6.98
N SER A 54 -4.79 16.52 -6.22
CA SER A 54 -4.12 15.61 -5.31
C SER A 54 -3.52 14.43 -6.07
N ASN A 55 -2.19 14.35 -6.14
CA ASN A 55 -1.49 13.22 -6.72
C ASN A 55 -0.36 12.76 -5.79
N ARG A 56 0.27 11.63 -6.13
CA ARG A 56 1.34 11.05 -5.32
C ARG A 56 2.49 12.03 -5.08
N LYS A 57 2.84 12.84 -6.09
CA LYS A 57 3.95 13.77 -6.00
C LYS A 57 3.60 14.93 -5.06
N SER A 58 2.44 15.57 -5.25
CA SER A 58 1.99 16.68 -4.39
C SER A 58 1.77 16.24 -2.94
N TYR A 59 1.31 15.01 -2.71
CA TYR A 59 1.16 14.51 -1.34
C TYR A 59 2.49 14.24 -0.63
N TYR A 60 3.39 13.48 -1.27
CA TYR A 60 4.61 13.01 -0.59
C TYR A 60 5.75 14.03 -0.55
N HIS A 61 5.77 14.97 -1.50
CA HIS A 61 6.75 16.05 -1.52
C HIS A 61 6.16 17.27 -0.83
N GLU A 62 5.19 17.96 -1.44
CA GLU A 62 4.74 19.26 -0.93
C GLU A 62 4.04 19.15 0.44
N LEU A 63 3.00 18.33 0.55
CA LEU A 63 2.17 18.31 1.78
C LEU A 63 2.95 17.79 2.99
N ARG A 64 3.72 16.72 2.80
CA ARG A 64 4.52 16.12 3.87
C ARG A 64 5.71 16.98 4.27
N GLU A 65 6.44 17.56 3.31
CA GLU A 65 7.62 18.39 3.60
C GLU A 65 7.19 19.64 4.36
N THR A 66 6.16 20.36 3.88
CA THR A 66 5.61 21.52 4.60
C THR A 66 5.15 21.18 6.01
N SER A 67 4.44 20.05 6.19
CA SER A 67 4.03 19.61 7.53
C SER A 67 5.22 19.30 8.44
N ASN A 68 6.29 18.69 7.90
CA ASN A 68 7.50 18.38 8.65
C ASN A 68 8.27 19.65 9.02
N GLU A 69 8.41 20.61 8.09
CA GLU A 69 9.06 21.90 8.32
C GLU A 69 8.39 22.66 9.47
N ILE A 70 7.06 22.79 9.41
CA ILE A 70 6.29 23.41 10.51
C ILE A 70 6.50 22.63 11.82
N CYS A 71 6.49 21.30 11.79
CA CYS A 71 6.80 20.53 13.00
C CYS A 71 8.19 20.88 13.57
N GLN A 72 9.22 21.04 12.73
CA GLN A 72 10.57 21.42 13.18
C GLN A 72 10.61 22.83 13.75
N GLU A 73 9.98 23.80 13.09
CA GLU A 73 9.88 25.19 13.54
C GLU A 73 9.27 25.29 14.94
N HIS A 74 8.31 24.42 15.25
CA HIS A 74 7.65 24.32 16.56
C HIS A 74 8.34 23.36 17.54
N GLY A 75 9.54 22.85 17.23
CA GLY A 75 10.31 21.96 18.10
C GLY A 75 9.71 20.56 18.28
N LEU A 76 8.88 20.12 17.33
CA LEU A 76 8.19 18.82 17.35
C LEU A 76 8.96 17.75 16.60
N ALA A 77 8.69 16.50 16.96
CA ALA A 77 9.29 15.35 16.30
C ALA A 77 8.80 15.21 14.84
N VAL A 78 9.75 15.08 13.92
CA VAL A 78 9.46 14.83 12.50
C VAL A 78 9.54 13.36 12.14
N ILE A 79 8.60 12.92 11.31
CA ILE A 79 8.57 11.55 10.78
C ILE A 79 9.59 11.41 9.65
N LYS A 80 10.77 10.86 9.98
CA LYS A 80 11.75 10.43 8.98
C LYS A 80 11.22 9.20 8.22
N PRO A 81 11.15 9.22 6.88
CA PRO A 81 10.74 8.05 6.12
C PRO A 81 11.70 6.90 6.40
N LYS A 82 11.19 5.81 7.00
CA LYS A 82 11.85 4.51 6.94
C LYS A 82 11.61 3.90 5.55
N ALA A 83 12.35 2.83 5.21
CA ALA A 83 12.19 2.07 3.98
C ALA A 83 10.71 1.79 3.65
N LYS A 84 10.38 1.54 2.37
CA LYS A 84 9.01 1.26 1.90
C LYS A 84 8.24 0.42 2.93
N GLY A 85 7.16 0.99 3.47
CA GLY A 85 6.25 0.26 4.34
C GLY A 85 5.71 -0.99 3.65
N LYS A 86 5.50 -2.06 4.42
CA LYS A 86 4.90 -3.29 3.91
C LYS A 86 3.46 -3.04 3.43
N GLN A 87 2.98 -3.82 2.47
CA GLN A 87 1.57 -3.75 2.14
C GLN A 87 0.76 -4.23 3.34
N TYR A 88 -0.40 -3.61 3.60
CA TYR A 88 -1.24 -3.93 4.76
C TYR A 88 -1.48 -5.44 4.97
N PRO A 89 -1.77 -6.25 3.92
CA PRO A 89 -1.96 -7.70 4.10
C PRO A 89 -0.68 -8.44 4.54
N GLU A 90 0.49 -7.97 4.14
CA GLU A 90 1.78 -8.56 4.55
C GLU A 90 2.09 -8.20 6.01
N TRP A 91 1.81 -6.96 6.40
CA TRP A 91 1.96 -6.52 7.79
C TRP A 91 1.00 -7.24 8.74
N GLU A 92 -0.27 -7.39 8.34
CA GLU A 92 -1.27 -8.09 9.15
C GLU A 92 -0.96 -9.58 9.32
N ALA A 93 -0.52 -10.23 8.25
CA ALA A 93 -0.09 -11.63 8.27
C ALA A 93 1.08 -11.85 9.24
N GLU A 94 2.10 -10.98 9.17
CA GLU A 94 3.25 -11.00 10.09
C GLU A 94 2.82 -10.80 11.54
N GLN A 95 1.96 -9.83 11.83
CA GLN A 95 1.49 -9.56 13.20
C GLN A 95 0.66 -10.72 13.78
N LYS A 96 -0.08 -11.44 12.93
CA LYS A 96 -0.89 -12.59 13.34
C LYS A 96 -0.08 -13.90 13.38
N GLY A 97 1.19 -13.89 12.94
CA GLY A 97 1.98 -15.11 12.75
C GLY A 97 1.39 -16.05 11.69
N THR A 98 0.41 -15.59 10.92
CA THR A 98 -0.23 -16.36 9.85
C THR A 98 0.49 -16.04 8.55
N GLY A 99 0.89 -17.05 7.78
CA GLY A 99 1.40 -16.82 6.43
C GLY A 99 0.41 -16.01 5.57
N THR A 100 0.92 -15.29 4.58
CA THR A 100 0.04 -14.68 3.56
C THR A 100 -0.47 -15.77 2.61
N LEU A 101 -1.60 -15.54 1.94
CA LEU A 101 -2.01 -16.40 0.82
C LEU A 101 -0.85 -16.62 -0.18
N ARG A 102 -0.02 -15.60 -0.41
CA ARG A 102 1.15 -15.71 -1.29
C ARG A 102 2.26 -16.60 -0.72
N SER A 103 2.48 -16.63 0.59
CA SER A 103 3.48 -17.54 1.17
C SER A 103 2.99 -18.98 1.11
N ALA A 104 1.71 -19.24 1.41
CA ALA A 104 1.12 -20.57 1.25
C ALA A 104 1.24 -21.09 -0.20
N ILE A 105 0.92 -20.23 -1.18
CA ILE A 105 1.09 -20.58 -2.61
C ILE A 105 2.56 -20.89 -2.95
N ARG A 106 3.52 -20.15 -2.39
CA ARG A 106 4.95 -20.43 -2.61
C ARG A 106 5.36 -21.78 -2.04
N GLU A 107 4.92 -22.08 -0.82
CA GLU A 107 5.19 -23.37 -0.16
C GLU A 107 4.61 -24.54 -0.97
N ASP A 108 3.39 -24.41 -1.47
CA ASP A 108 2.75 -25.40 -2.34
C ASP A 108 3.50 -25.59 -3.66
N ILE A 109 3.96 -24.48 -4.29
CA ILE A 109 4.78 -24.52 -5.50
C ILE A 109 6.11 -25.22 -5.22
N ASP A 110 6.83 -24.83 -4.16
CA ASP A 110 8.12 -25.42 -3.82
C ASP A 110 7.98 -26.91 -3.46
N ALA A 111 6.87 -27.30 -2.85
CA ALA A 111 6.54 -28.70 -2.65
C ALA A 111 6.28 -29.42 -3.97
N ALA A 112 5.49 -28.85 -4.88
CA ALA A 112 5.22 -29.44 -6.19
C ALA A 112 6.50 -29.61 -7.02
N ILE A 113 7.40 -28.63 -7.02
CA ILE A 113 8.71 -28.69 -7.69
C ILE A 113 9.52 -29.89 -7.19
N ARG A 114 9.57 -30.12 -5.86
CA ARG A 114 10.32 -31.25 -5.28
C ARG A 114 9.83 -32.63 -5.72
N TYR A 115 8.57 -32.74 -6.15
CA TYR A 115 7.94 -34.02 -6.51
C TYR A 115 7.60 -34.14 -8.00
N SER A 116 7.97 -33.15 -8.82
CA SER A 116 7.77 -33.16 -10.27
C SER A 116 9.09 -33.37 -11.00
N TYR A 117 9.07 -34.17 -12.07
CA TYR A 117 10.22 -34.35 -12.96
C TYR A 117 10.04 -33.64 -14.30
N THR A 118 8.81 -33.23 -14.62
CA THR A 118 8.45 -32.44 -15.79
C THR A 118 7.52 -31.29 -15.42
N MET A 119 7.42 -30.28 -16.28
CA MET A 119 6.42 -29.21 -16.08
C MET A 119 5.00 -29.75 -16.07
N GLU A 120 4.70 -30.81 -16.81
CA GLU A 120 3.38 -31.44 -16.83
C GLU A 120 3.04 -32.06 -15.47
N ASP A 121 4.00 -32.76 -14.85
CA ASP A 121 3.86 -33.31 -13.50
C ASP A 121 3.63 -32.20 -12.47
N PHE A 122 4.39 -31.10 -12.58
CA PHE A 122 4.25 -29.93 -11.71
C PHE A 122 2.81 -29.38 -11.74
N TRP A 123 2.25 -29.19 -12.93
CA TRP A 123 0.88 -28.72 -13.08
C TRP A 123 -0.14 -29.73 -12.55
N ALA A 124 0.06 -31.02 -12.81
CA ALA A 124 -0.82 -32.08 -12.33
C ALA A 124 -0.83 -32.13 -10.78
N LEU A 125 0.33 -31.96 -10.14
CA LEU A 125 0.46 -31.92 -8.68
C LEU A 125 -0.32 -30.73 -8.08
N LEU A 126 -0.18 -29.54 -8.65
CA LEU A 126 -0.94 -28.36 -8.20
C LEU A 126 -2.45 -28.54 -8.40
N GLN A 127 -2.87 -29.12 -9.53
CA GLN A 127 -4.28 -29.44 -9.77
C GLN A 127 -4.83 -30.44 -8.75
N LYS A 128 -4.04 -31.45 -8.38
CA LYS A 128 -4.39 -32.43 -7.34
C LYS A 128 -4.55 -31.79 -5.96
N GLN A 129 -3.79 -30.73 -5.67
CA GLN A 129 -3.96 -29.90 -4.48
C GLN A 129 -5.17 -28.94 -4.57
N GLY A 130 -5.91 -28.96 -5.68
CA GLY A 130 -7.14 -28.19 -5.89
C GLY A 130 -6.93 -26.81 -6.54
N TYR A 131 -5.72 -26.51 -7.02
CA TYR A 131 -5.48 -25.28 -7.77
C TYR A 131 -6.13 -25.33 -9.15
N ARG A 132 -6.77 -24.23 -9.54
CA ARG A 132 -7.14 -24.00 -10.95
C ARG A 132 -6.08 -23.15 -11.62
N ILE A 133 -5.43 -23.70 -12.64
CA ILE A 133 -4.38 -23.03 -13.39
C ILE A 133 -4.98 -22.40 -14.64
N LYS A 134 -4.86 -21.08 -14.79
CA LYS A 134 -5.24 -20.38 -16.02
C LYS A 134 -3.98 -20.11 -16.84
N ARG A 135 -3.71 -21.02 -17.78
CA ARG A 135 -2.66 -20.92 -18.81
C ARG A 135 -3.30 -20.96 -20.20
N SER A 136 -2.85 -20.12 -21.12
CA SER A 136 -3.25 -20.15 -22.54
C SER A 136 -2.25 -19.34 -23.35
N GLU A 137 -2.03 -19.69 -24.61
CA GLU A 137 -1.14 -18.96 -25.53
C GLU A 137 -1.50 -17.47 -25.65
N GLN A 138 -2.78 -17.12 -25.48
CA GLN A 138 -3.28 -15.74 -25.51
C GLN A 138 -3.04 -14.94 -24.21
N ARG A 139 -2.55 -15.58 -23.13
CA ARG A 139 -2.35 -14.94 -21.82
C ARG A 139 -0.86 -14.71 -21.57
N LYS A 140 -0.51 -13.44 -21.41
CA LYS A 140 0.84 -13.00 -21.02
C LYS A 140 1.32 -13.55 -19.66
N TYR A 141 0.41 -13.94 -18.76
CA TYR A 141 0.76 -14.40 -17.41
C TYR A 141 -0.03 -15.64 -17.01
N ILE A 142 0.66 -16.61 -16.40
CA ILE A 142 0.04 -17.75 -15.73
C ILE A 142 -0.53 -17.31 -14.39
N VAL A 143 -1.78 -17.70 -14.14
CA VAL A 143 -2.51 -17.36 -12.93
C VAL A 143 -2.94 -18.64 -12.20
N LEU A 144 -2.57 -18.73 -10.92
CA LEU A 144 -3.02 -19.77 -10.00
C LEU A 144 -4.24 -19.28 -9.22
N LEU A 145 -5.27 -20.10 -9.14
CA LEU A 145 -6.43 -19.89 -8.28
C LEU A 145 -6.42 -20.95 -7.19
N SER A 146 -6.10 -20.56 -5.95
CA SER A 146 -6.14 -21.46 -4.79
C SER A 146 -7.56 -21.99 -4.56
N PRO A 147 -7.71 -23.17 -3.93
CA PRO A 147 -9.01 -23.73 -3.58
C PRO A 147 -9.89 -22.71 -2.84
N GLY A 148 -11.10 -22.46 -3.35
CA GLY A 148 -12.05 -21.52 -2.75
C GLY A 148 -11.72 -20.02 -2.92
N ALA A 149 -10.58 -19.66 -3.53
CA ALA A 149 -10.20 -18.27 -3.73
C ALA A 149 -11.01 -17.61 -4.87
N LYS A 150 -11.51 -16.39 -4.64
CA LYS A 150 -12.19 -15.57 -5.67
C LYS A 150 -11.20 -14.87 -6.62
N ARG A 151 -9.97 -14.65 -6.18
CA ARG A 151 -8.92 -13.95 -6.94
C ARG A 151 -7.72 -14.86 -7.16
N GLY A 152 -7.21 -14.84 -8.38
CA GLY A 152 -6.01 -15.58 -8.75
C GLY A 152 -4.74 -14.77 -8.51
N VAL A 153 -3.63 -15.48 -8.30
CA VAL A 153 -2.28 -14.92 -8.13
C VAL A 153 -1.46 -15.24 -9.36
N ARG A 154 -0.78 -14.24 -9.92
CA ARG A 154 0.15 -14.43 -11.04
C ARG A 154 1.44 -15.05 -10.53
N LEU A 155 1.96 -16.05 -11.23
CA LEU A 155 3.25 -16.67 -10.89
C LEU A 155 4.38 -15.63 -10.75
N THR A 156 4.52 -14.76 -11.74
CA THR A 156 5.52 -13.67 -11.74
C THR A 156 5.34 -12.65 -10.61
N SER A 157 4.16 -12.59 -9.98
CA SER A 157 3.91 -11.69 -8.85
C SER A 157 4.35 -12.27 -7.50
N LEU A 158 4.75 -13.54 -7.46
CA LEU A 158 5.28 -14.22 -6.27
C LEU A 158 6.76 -13.89 -6.02
N GLY A 159 7.46 -13.29 -6.98
CA GLY A 159 8.86 -12.90 -6.87
C GLY A 159 9.77 -13.71 -7.77
N LYS A 160 11.08 -13.48 -7.65
CA LYS A 160 12.12 -14.17 -8.42
C LYS A 160 12.11 -15.67 -8.09
N GLY A 161 12.30 -16.53 -9.10
CA GLY A 161 12.31 -17.99 -8.95
C GLY A 161 10.93 -18.66 -9.06
N TYR A 162 9.87 -17.90 -9.31
CA TYR A 162 8.50 -18.40 -9.44
C TYR A 162 7.88 -18.12 -10.83
N GLY A 163 8.64 -17.55 -11.78
CA GLY A 163 8.24 -17.53 -13.19
C GLY A 163 8.25 -18.95 -13.78
N GLU A 164 7.45 -19.21 -14.81
CA GLU A 164 7.38 -20.54 -15.43
C GLU A 164 8.74 -21.03 -15.93
N GLU A 165 9.48 -20.18 -16.65
CA GLU A 165 10.83 -20.49 -17.13
C GLU A 165 11.81 -20.75 -15.97
N GLU A 166 11.70 -19.98 -14.88
CA GLU A 166 12.53 -20.15 -13.69
C GLU A 166 12.19 -21.45 -12.94
N ILE A 167 10.90 -21.82 -12.91
CA ILE A 167 10.43 -23.09 -12.33
C ILE A 167 10.90 -24.26 -13.18
N ALA A 168 10.78 -24.17 -14.51
CA ALA A 168 11.21 -25.21 -15.43
C ALA A 168 12.73 -25.45 -15.42
N ALA A 169 13.50 -24.47 -14.97
CA ALA A 169 14.96 -24.55 -14.83
C ALA A 169 15.44 -25.09 -13.47
N ARG A 170 14.53 -25.36 -12.52
CA ARG A 170 14.82 -25.89 -11.18
C ARG A 170 14.64 -27.41 -11.14
#